data_AF-A0A382K3J2-F1
#
_entry.id   AF-A0A382K3J2-F1
#
_cell.length_a   1.000
_cell.length_b   1.000
_cell.length_c   1.000
_cell.angle_alpha   90.00
_cell.angle_beta   90.00
_cell.angle_gamma   90.00
#
_symmetry.space_group_name_H-M   'P 1'
#
loop_
_entity.id
_entity.type
_entity.pdbx_description
1 polymer ?
#
loop_
_entity_poly.entity_id
_entity_poly.type
_entity_poly.pdbx_seq_one_letter_code
_entity_poly.pdbx_strand_id
1 'polypeptide(L)'
;MALWAFMGLVRMPKVVSEQPDIYGFGKLPVLLDGRIQPIDSTARNAMQVIRHKSTGRYARNGGEVKTIPAIEWLLELAAKPDVALTRPVFRIDNEEIKDNLRLAKDEKHFSVNDITAG
;
A
#
# COMPACT_ATOMS: atom_id res chain seq x y z
N MET A 1 31.66 0.34 -3.32
CA MET A 1 30.54 0.04 -2.39
C MET A 1 30.09 1.26 -1.58
N ALA A 2 30.97 2.18 -1.16
CA ALA A 2 30.59 3.35 -0.34
C ALA A 2 29.84 4.48 -1.10
N LEU A 3 29.97 4.54 -2.43
CA LEU A 3 29.38 5.63 -3.25
C LEU A 3 27.84 5.58 -3.33
N TRP A 4 27.24 4.40 -3.16
CA TRP A 4 25.79 4.22 -3.23
C TRP A 4 25.07 4.77 -1.98
N ALA A 5 25.70 4.62 -0.81
CA ALA A 5 25.18 5.12 0.46
C ALA A 5 25.13 6.66 0.51
N PHE A 6 26.09 7.34 -0.12
CA PHE A 6 26.10 8.81 -0.20
C PHE A 6 25.03 9.37 -1.15
N MET A 7 24.67 8.63 -2.21
CA MET A 7 23.64 9.07 -3.17
C MET A 7 22.23 9.12 -2.55
N GLY A 8 21.97 8.32 -1.51
CA GLY A 8 20.70 8.30 -0.78
C GLY A 8 20.47 9.51 0.13
N LEU A 9 21.53 10.20 0.56
CA LEU A 9 21.45 11.38 1.43
C LEU A 9 21.17 12.69 0.66
N VAL A 10 21.44 12.72 -0.64
CA VAL A 10 21.41 13.97 -1.44
C VAL A 10 20.17 14.08 -2.34
N ARG A 11 19.47 12.97 -2.60
CA ARG A 11 18.23 12.98 -3.40
C ARG A 11 17.00 13.05 -2.50
N MET A 12 16.72 14.24 -1.98
CA MET A 12 15.37 14.54 -1.51
C MET A 12 14.42 14.48 -2.72
N PRO A 13 13.29 13.74 -2.64
CA PRO A 13 12.29 13.76 -3.70
C PRO A 13 11.78 15.19 -3.84
N LYS A 14 12.01 15.81 -5.00
CA LYS A 14 11.45 17.13 -5.31
C LYS A 14 9.98 16.95 -5.63
N VAL A 15 9.12 17.58 -4.85
CA VAL A 15 7.69 17.68 -5.15
C VAL A 15 7.56 18.57 -6.39
N VAL A 16 6.90 18.07 -7.43
CA VAL A 16 6.56 18.85 -8.62
C VAL A 16 5.49 19.87 -8.19
N SER A 17 5.66 21.15 -8.55
CA SER A 17 4.88 22.29 -8.02
C SER A 17 3.36 22.22 -8.20
N GLU A 18 2.85 21.29 -9.02
CA GLU A 18 1.41 21.10 -9.27
C GLU A 18 0.88 19.75 -8.75
N GLN A 19 1.68 18.97 -8.03
CA GLN A 19 1.26 17.69 -7.45
C GLN A 19 1.15 17.79 -5.93
N PRO A 20 0.18 17.06 -5.31
CA PRO A 20 0.10 16.96 -3.85
C PRO A 20 1.42 16.46 -3.25
N ASP A 21 1.88 17.08 -2.15
CA ASP A 21 3.08 16.64 -1.45
C ASP A 21 2.80 15.39 -0.59
N ILE A 22 2.83 14.24 -1.26
CA ILE A 22 2.66 12.93 -0.62
C ILE A 22 3.77 12.65 0.41
N TYR A 23 4.98 13.15 0.17
CA TYR A 23 6.11 12.93 1.08
C TYR A 23 6.00 13.77 2.36
N GLY A 24 5.59 15.03 2.23
CA GLY A 24 5.26 15.90 3.36
C GLY A 24 4.10 15.35 4.18
N PHE A 25 3.04 14.87 3.52
CA PHE A 25 1.93 14.19 4.20
C PHE A 25 2.40 12.97 5.00
N GLY A 26 3.32 12.17 4.45
CA GLY A 26 3.91 11.01 5.13
C GLY A 26 4.65 11.31 6.45
N LYS A 27 5.06 12.57 6.68
CA LYS A 27 5.75 13.01 7.90
C LYS A 27 4.81 13.39 9.04
N LEU A 28 3.49 13.48 8.78
CA LEU A 28 2.54 13.83 9.81
C LEU A 28 2.61 12.84 10.99
N PRO A 29 2.69 13.32 12.24
CA PRO A 29 2.80 12.45 13.40
C PRO A 29 1.45 11.79 13.70
N VAL A 30 1.48 10.50 14.02
CA VAL A 30 0.31 9.71 14.46
C VAL A 30 0.68 8.92 15.71
N LEU A 31 -0.31 8.71 16.59
CA LEU A 31 -0.17 7.85 17.76
C LEU A 31 -0.67 6.45 17.41
N LEU A 32 0.21 5.45 17.52
CA LEU A 32 -0.14 4.02 17.35
C LEU A 32 0.62 3.21 18.39
N ASP A 33 -0.06 2.29 19.08
CA ASP A 33 0.52 1.43 20.13
C ASP A 33 1.28 2.24 21.23
N GLY A 34 0.77 3.42 21.57
CA GLY A 34 1.39 4.32 22.54
C GLY A 34 2.65 5.06 22.05
N ARG A 35 3.08 4.86 20.79
CA ARG A 35 4.24 5.52 20.19
C ARG A 35 3.80 6.54 19.13
N ILE A 36 4.36 7.76 19.22
CA ILE A 36 4.24 8.76 18.15
C ILE A 36 5.23 8.39 17.04
N GLN A 37 4.73 8.23 15.82
CA GLN A 37 5.54 7.91 14.63
C GLN A 37 4.98 8.59 13.38
N PRO A 38 5.75 8.70 12.28
CA PRO A 38 5.22 9.21 11.01
C PRO A 38 4.11 8.32 10.45
N ILE A 39 3.07 8.92 9.87
CA ILE A 39 1.96 8.20 9.26
C ILE A 39 2.40 7.25 8.13
N ASP A 40 3.45 7.58 7.38
CA ASP A 40 4.01 6.66 6.36
C ASP A 40 4.55 5.37 6.99
N SER A 41 5.09 5.44 8.22
CA SER A 41 5.53 4.23 8.93
C SER A 41 4.34 3.33 9.26
N THR A 42 3.24 3.91 9.74
CA THR A 42 1.99 3.19 9.98
C THR A 42 1.43 2.57 8.71
N ALA A 43 1.40 3.33 7.61
CA ALA A 43 0.94 2.84 6.32
C ALA A 43 1.78 1.65 5.81
N ARG A 44 3.11 1.74 5.92
CA ARG A 44 4.03 0.65 5.54
C ARG A 44 3.85 -0.58 6.42
N ASN A 45 3.66 -0.41 7.73
CA ASN A 45 3.42 -1.51 8.64
C ASN A 45 2.12 -2.23 8.29
N ALA A 46 1.03 -1.49 8.01
CA ALA A 46 -0.22 -2.07 7.53
C ALA A 46 -0.02 -2.87 6.25
N MET A 47 0.71 -2.33 5.28
CA MET A 47 1.05 -3.01 4.02
C MET A 47 1.86 -4.29 4.22
N GLN A 48 2.81 -4.30 5.17
CA GLN A 48 3.57 -5.50 5.52
C GLN A 48 2.67 -6.60 6.06
N VAL A 49 1.67 -6.26 6.87
CA VAL A 49 0.70 -7.23 7.42
C VAL A 49 -0.19 -7.78 6.30
N ILE A 50 -0.81 -6.92 5.48
CA ILE A 50 -1.80 -7.35 4.50
C ILE A 50 -1.20 -7.94 3.22
N ARG A 51 0.04 -7.59 2.86
CA ARG A 51 0.66 -7.93 1.56
C ARG A 51 2.08 -8.52 1.66
N HIS A 52 2.71 -8.52 2.83
CA HIS A 52 4.13 -8.87 3.01
C HIS A 52 5.12 -7.98 2.24
N LYS A 53 4.69 -6.77 1.87
CA LYS A 53 5.50 -5.75 1.19
C LYS A 53 5.12 -4.38 1.73
N SER A 54 6.02 -3.41 1.65
CA SER A 54 5.78 -2.02 2.08
C SER A 54 5.09 -1.16 1.02
N THR A 55 4.47 -1.79 0.01
CA THR A 55 3.81 -1.12 -1.12
C THR A 55 2.52 -1.84 -1.48
N GLY A 56 1.51 -1.09 -1.90
CA GLY A 56 0.24 -1.60 -2.43
C GLY A 56 0.31 -1.97 -3.92
N ARG A 57 -0.85 -2.31 -4.50
CA ARG A 57 -1.04 -2.61 -5.93
C ARG A 57 -2.22 -1.83 -6.50
N TYR A 58 -2.03 -1.16 -7.64
CA TYR A 58 -3.06 -0.38 -8.33
C TYR A 58 -4.08 -1.25 -9.06
N ALA A 59 -3.58 -2.14 -9.91
CA ALA A 59 -4.35 -3.08 -10.71
C ALA A 59 -3.39 -4.06 -11.41
N ARG A 60 -3.95 -5.11 -12.00
CA ARG A 60 -3.28 -5.97 -12.99
C ARG A 60 -3.81 -5.57 -14.37
N ASN A 61 -3.32 -4.47 -14.93
CA ASN A 61 -3.67 -4.11 -16.32
C ASN A 61 -2.79 -4.93 -17.27
N GLY A 62 -3.38 -5.91 -17.97
CA GLY A 62 -2.71 -6.64 -19.05
C GLY A 62 -1.43 -7.39 -18.65
N GLY A 63 -1.25 -7.70 -17.35
CA GLY A 63 -0.08 -8.41 -16.83
C GLY A 63 0.96 -7.52 -16.14
N GLU A 64 0.93 -6.20 -16.32
CA GLU A 64 1.84 -5.30 -15.63
C GLU A 64 1.30 -4.91 -14.25
N VAL A 65 2.07 -5.24 -13.21
CA VAL A 65 1.71 -4.96 -11.82
C VAL A 65 2.25 -3.58 -11.45
N LYS A 66 1.37 -2.57 -11.43
CA LYS A 66 1.74 -1.24 -10.93
C LYS A 66 1.63 -1.21 -9.41
N THR A 67 2.73 -0.89 -8.73
CA THR A 67 2.78 -0.74 -7.27
C THR A 67 2.38 0.67 -6.84
N ILE A 68 1.83 0.76 -5.62
CA ILE A 68 1.48 2.05 -4.97
C ILE A 68 2.37 2.23 -3.74
N PRO A 69 2.95 3.41 -3.49
CA PRO A 69 3.48 3.78 -2.19
C PRO A 69 2.43 3.55 -1.08
N ALA A 70 2.84 3.02 0.07
CA ALA A 70 1.89 2.73 1.15
C ALA A 70 1.12 3.98 1.62
N ILE A 71 1.81 5.11 1.74
CA ILE A 71 1.18 6.37 2.12
C ILE A 71 0.15 6.87 1.10
N GLU A 72 0.39 6.66 -0.19
CA GLU A 72 -0.53 7.04 -1.26
C GLU A 72 -1.77 6.15 -1.25
N TRP A 73 -1.61 4.85 -0.99
CA TRP A 73 -2.75 3.96 -0.74
C TRP A 73 -3.55 4.38 0.50
N LEU A 74 -2.88 4.72 1.60
CA LEU A 74 -3.56 5.15 2.83
C LEU A 74 -4.33 6.46 2.61
N LEU A 75 -3.74 7.38 1.84
CA LEU A 75 -4.40 8.61 1.44
C LEU A 75 -5.62 8.34 0.53
N GLU A 76 -5.49 7.42 -0.43
CA GLU A 76 -6.62 7.00 -1.27
C GLU A 76 -7.73 6.37 -0.43
N LEU A 77 -7.39 5.54 0.55
CA LEU A 77 -8.36 4.95 1.49
C LEU A 77 -9.10 6.03 2.30
N ALA A 78 -8.39 7.05 2.76
CA ALA A 78 -8.98 8.15 3.52
C ALA A 78 -9.83 9.10 2.67
N ALA A 79 -9.41 9.39 1.44
CA ALA A 79 -10.05 10.40 0.58
C ALA A 79 -11.10 9.83 -0.37
N LYS A 80 -10.93 8.58 -0.82
CA LYS A 80 -11.72 7.91 -1.85
C LYS A 80 -11.91 6.43 -1.50
N PRO A 81 -12.63 6.11 -0.41
CA PRO A 81 -12.79 4.74 0.05
C PRO A 81 -13.36 3.82 -1.04
N ASP A 82 -14.35 4.27 -1.81
CA ASP A 82 -14.95 3.47 -2.89
C ASP A 82 -13.94 3.00 -3.93
N VAL A 83 -12.95 3.84 -4.24
CA VAL A 83 -11.87 3.50 -5.17
C VAL A 83 -10.88 2.54 -4.49
N ALA A 84 -10.51 2.82 -3.24
CA ALA A 84 -9.56 2.01 -2.48
C ALA A 84 -10.05 0.56 -2.28
N LEU A 85 -11.37 0.36 -2.14
CA LEU A 85 -11.99 -0.96 -2.00
C LEU A 85 -11.78 -1.88 -3.21
N THR A 86 -11.54 -1.30 -4.40
CA THR A 86 -11.27 -2.06 -5.64
C THR A 86 -9.81 -2.50 -5.79
N ARG A 87 -8.91 -2.02 -4.92
CA ARG A 87 -7.46 -2.27 -5.05
C ARG A 87 -7.10 -3.67 -4.56
N PRO A 88 -6.39 -4.50 -5.37
CA PRO A 88 -6.01 -5.86 -4.98
C PRO A 88 -4.78 -5.86 -4.05
N VAL A 89 -4.96 -5.38 -2.82
CA VAL A 89 -3.87 -5.20 -1.84
C VAL A 89 -3.75 -6.35 -0.86
N PHE A 90 -4.82 -7.11 -0.61
CA PHE A 90 -4.83 -8.22 0.34
C PHE A 90 -4.22 -9.45 -0.30
N ARG A 91 -3.20 -10.01 0.33
CA ARG A 91 -2.62 -11.28 -0.09
C ARG A 91 -3.25 -12.41 0.71
N ILE A 92 -3.82 -13.40 0.01
CA ILE A 92 -4.39 -14.60 0.62
C ILE A 92 -3.74 -15.81 -0.05
N ASP A 93 -2.96 -16.57 0.72
CA ASP A 93 -2.29 -17.80 0.25
C ASP A 93 -3.02 -19.08 0.69
N ASN A 94 -3.84 -19.03 1.75
CA ASN A 94 -4.53 -20.20 2.30
C ASN A 94 -5.72 -20.61 1.40
N GLU A 95 -5.70 -21.86 0.90
CA GLU A 95 -6.73 -22.40 0.00
C GLU A 95 -8.10 -22.60 0.69
N GLU A 96 -8.13 -22.99 1.96
CA GLU A 96 -9.37 -23.15 2.72
C GLU A 96 -10.09 -21.80 2.88
N ILE A 97 -9.34 -20.72 3.14
CA ILE A 97 -9.90 -19.35 3.20
C ILE A 97 -10.45 -18.95 1.83
N LYS A 98 -9.73 -19.25 0.75
CA LYS A 98 -10.20 -18.96 -0.60
C LYS A 98 -11.47 -19.73 -0.93
N ASP A 99 -11.57 -21.00 -0.52
CA ASP A 99 -12.75 -21.82 -0.75
C ASP A 99 -13.96 -21.30 0.04
N ASN A 100 -13.76 -20.94 1.32
CA ASN A 100 -14.80 -20.37 2.17
C ASN A 100 -15.32 -19.03 1.63
N LEU A 101 -14.45 -18.20 1.06
CA LEU A 101 -14.79 -16.90 0.49
C LEU A 101 -15.11 -16.95 -1.01
N ARG A 102 -15.13 -18.15 -1.63
CA ARG A 102 -15.38 -18.36 -3.07
C ARG A 102 -14.45 -17.55 -3.98
N LEU A 103 -13.20 -17.38 -3.58
CA LEU A 103 -12.18 -16.62 -4.30
C LEU A 103 -11.49 -17.48 -5.36
N ALA A 104 -10.92 -16.82 -6.38
CA ALA A 104 -10.12 -17.48 -7.41
C ALA A 104 -8.88 -18.17 -6.81
N LYS A 105 -8.65 -19.44 -7.13
CA LYS A 105 -7.55 -20.23 -6.55
C LYS A 105 -6.18 -19.81 -7.07
N ASP A 106 -6.10 -19.43 -8.34
CA ASP A 106 -4.87 -19.07 -9.06
C ASP A 106 -4.37 -17.65 -8.77
N GLU A 107 -5.25 -16.76 -8.28
CA GLU A 107 -4.88 -15.41 -7.87
C GLU A 107 -4.40 -15.38 -6.40
N LYS A 108 -3.49 -14.47 -6.08
CA LYS A 108 -2.95 -14.29 -4.73
C LYS A 108 -3.39 -12.99 -4.10
N HIS A 109 -3.80 -12.01 -4.89
CA HIS A 109 -4.11 -10.67 -4.42
C HIS A 109 -5.58 -10.34 -4.70
N PHE A 110 -6.27 -9.92 -3.65
CA PHE A 110 -7.70 -9.66 -3.67
C PHE A 110 -7.98 -8.25 -3.15
N SER A 111 -9.05 -7.67 -3.65
CA SER A 111 -9.60 -6.40 -3.18
C SER A 111 -10.60 -6.65 -2.05
N VAL A 112 -11.00 -5.58 -1.35
CA VAL A 112 -12.04 -5.72 -0.31
C VAL A 112 -13.37 -6.15 -0.94
N ASN A 113 -13.67 -5.63 -2.14
CA ASN A 113 -14.86 -6.03 -2.88
C ASN A 113 -14.86 -7.53 -3.19
N ASP A 114 -13.71 -8.11 -3.55
CA ASP A 114 -13.63 -9.56 -3.80
C ASP A 114 -13.91 -10.37 -2.52
N ILE A 115 -13.38 -9.91 -1.38
CA ILE A 115 -13.50 -10.60 -0.08
C ILE A 115 -14.92 -10.49 0.50
N THR A 116 -15.62 -9.40 0.22
CA THR A 116 -16.96 -9.10 0.78
C THR A 116 -18.12 -9.44 -0.16
N ALA A 117 -17.82 -9.87 -1.39
CA ALA A 117 -18.85 -10.25 -2.37
C ALA A 117 -19.43 -11.66 -2.15
N GLY A 118 -18.83 -12.48 -1.27
CA GLY A 118 -19.28 -13.84 -0.94
C GLY A 118 -20.38 -13.87 0.11
#